data_AF-A0A662FHQ5-F1
#
_entry.id   AF-A0A662FHQ5-F1
#
_cell.length_a   1.000
_cell.length_b   1.000
_cell.length_c   1.000
_cell.angle_alpha   90.00
_cell.angle_beta   90.00
_cell.angle_gamma   90.00
#
_symmetry.space_group_name_H-M   'P 1'
#
loop_
_entity.id
_entity.type
_entity.pdbx_description
1 polymer ?
#
loop_
_entity_poly.entity_id
_entity_poly.type
_entity_poly.pdbx_seq_one_letter_code
_entity_poly.pdbx_strand_id
1 'polypeptide(L)'
;MKAIKAIKKMVALGMGLTMVGATIFAASAYTLADLPAPFVVNGTPASNLAIIVGDAADGSDVVGAIDVTQWLQQQAKVTVAAPGAPSQLVVTGDAVEIGSPSDLLEINENLGNVRETLTEVDLDMLKGGQIVTDKGSTEFNQYIRFPSNTGNVTFDQDERDRVGHYLHYHDSAQLFQWELEFEEGLQSRWNTAGNNKLRDLEDEDITMLGQPFVIVDATVKNITGKNCTSNGGSFTIDFIGGAVSAVLG
;
A
#
# COMPACT_ATOMS: atom_id res chain seq x y z
N MET A 1 -4.97 -56.47 -19.27
CA MET A 1 -4.01 -55.35 -19.13
C MET A 1 -4.00 -54.47 -20.38
N LYS A 2 -4.85 -53.42 -20.46
CA LYS A 2 -4.90 -52.46 -21.60
C LYS A 2 -5.43 -51.07 -21.17
N ALA A 3 -5.03 -50.56 -20.01
CA ALA A 3 -5.50 -49.25 -19.52
C ALA A 3 -4.39 -48.25 -19.14
N ILE A 4 -3.11 -48.56 -19.38
CA ILE A 4 -1.98 -47.72 -18.90
C ILE A 4 -1.31 -46.89 -20.03
N LYS A 5 -1.80 -46.96 -21.27
CA LYS A 5 -1.21 -46.21 -22.41
C LYS A 5 -1.96 -44.95 -22.86
N ALA A 6 -3.10 -44.60 -22.28
CA ALA A 6 -3.93 -43.47 -22.75
C ALA A 6 -3.61 -42.10 -22.10
N ILE A 7 -2.74 -42.04 -21.07
CA ILE A 7 -2.52 -40.82 -20.27
C ILE A 7 -1.31 -39.98 -20.73
N LYS A 8 -0.50 -40.44 -21.69
CA LYS A 8 0.74 -39.74 -22.12
C LYS A 8 0.67 -38.96 -23.44
N LYS A 9 -0.51 -38.68 -24.01
CA LYS A 9 -0.66 -37.98 -25.31
C LYS A 9 -1.73 -36.87 -25.40
N MET A 10 -2.15 -36.25 -24.29
CA MET A 10 -2.96 -35.02 -24.30
C MET A 10 -2.32 -33.90 -23.47
N VAL A 11 -1.09 -33.49 -23.83
CA VAL A 11 -0.38 -32.36 -23.21
C VAL A 11 0.08 -31.33 -24.26
N ALA A 12 -0.35 -31.44 -25.52
CA ALA A 12 -0.02 -30.44 -26.52
C ALA A 12 -1.22 -30.26 -27.44
N LEU A 13 -1.57 -28.99 -27.70
CA LEU A 13 -2.71 -28.51 -28.51
C LEU A 13 -3.97 -28.18 -27.71
N GLY A 14 -3.86 -27.14 -26.90
CA GLY A 14 -4.98 -26.36 -26.38
C GLY A 14 -4.62 -24.88 -26.15
N MET A 15 -3.49 -24.42 -26.72
CA MET A 15 -3.12 -23.00 -26.76
C MET A 15 -3.59 -22.44 -28.09
N GLY A 16 -4.78 -21.85 -28.10
CA GLY A 16 -5.30 -21.20 -29.29
C GLY A 16 -6.78 -20.86 -29.13
N LEU A 17 -7.09 -19.57 -29.27
CA LEU A 17 -8.43 -18.95 -29.22
C LEU A 17 -8.90 -18.52 -27.82
N THR A 18 -8.20 -17.55 -27.22
CA THR A 18 -8.80 -16.40 -26.51
C THR A 18 -7.76 -15.28 -26.41
N MET A 19 -7.41 -14.67 -27.55
CA MET A 19 -6.67 -13.39 -27.59
C MET A 19 -7.52 -12.33 -28.30
N VAL A 20 -8.79 -12.24 -27.93
CA VAL A 20 -9.67 -11.11 -28.22
C VAL A 20 -10.36 -10.79 -26.90
N GLY A 21 -9.91 -9.75 -26.19
CA GLY A 21 -10.59 -9.28 -24.98
C GLY A 21 -9.76 -8.71 -23.82
N ALA A 22 -8.47 -8.37 -23.99
CA ALA A 22 -7.69 -7.73 -22.91
C ALA A 22 -7.51 -6.21 -23.06
N THR A 23 -8.32 -5.54 -23.89
CA THR A 23 -8.54 -4.07 -23.82
C THR A 23 -9.60 -3.72 -22.76
N ILE A 24 -9.69 -4.50 -21.68
CA ILE A 24 -10.60 -4.28 -20.53
C ILE A 24 -9.75 -4.04 -19.27
N PHE A 25 -8.68 -3.25 -19.38
CA PHE A 25 -8.10 -2.60 -18.22
C PHE A 25 -8.51 -1.13 -18.28
N ALA A 26 -9.53 -0.79 -17.49
CA ALA A 26 -9.85 0.54 -16.99
C ALA A 26 -9.54 1.70 -17.95
N ALA A 27 -10.53 2.09 -18.77
CA ALA A 27 -10.52 3.36 -19.47
C ALA A 27 -10.60 4.52 -18.46
N SER A 28 -9.49 4.86 -17.80
CA SER A 28 -9.20 6.28 -17.61
C SER A 28 -8.89 6.80 -19.00
N ALA A 29 -9.77 7.65 -19.53
CA ALA A 29 -9.53 8.29 -20.82
C ALA A 29 -8.34 9.25 -20.64
N TYR A 30 -7.15 8.79 -21.01
CA TYR A 30 -5.98 9.65 -21.10
C TYR A 30 -6.27 10.72 -22.15
N THR A 31 -6.23 11.98 -21.72
CA THR A 31 -6.35 13.14 -22.58
C THR A 31 -4.97 13.50 -23.13
N LEU A 32 -4.92 14.39 -24.13
CA LEU A 32 -3.63 14.84 -24.68
C LEU A 32 -2.76 15.56 -23.63
N ALA A 33 -3.36 16.01 -22.52
CA ALA A 33 -2.67 16.62 -21.39
C ALA A 33 -1.95 15.59 -20.50
N ASP A 34 -2.34 14.32 -20.58
CA ASP A 34 -1.76 13.24 -19.76
C ASP A 34 -0.55 12.58 -20.45
N LEU A 35 -0.25 12.95 -21.70
CA LEU A 35 0.97 12.52 -22.38
C LEU A 35 2.19 13.06 -21.61
N PRO A 36 3.17 12.21 -21.25
CA PRO A 36 3.52 10.93 -21.89
C PRO A 36 2.94 9.66 -21.24
N ALA A 37 2.10 9.75 -20.21
CA ALA A 37 1.36 8.58 -19.72
C ALA A 37 0.32 8.15 -20.78
N PRO A 38 0.07 6.85 -20.98
CA PRO A 38 0.56 5.69 -20.25
C PRO A 38 1.88 5.09 -20.76
N PHE A 39 2.53 5.72 -21.75
CA PHE A 39 3.66 5.14 -22.48
C PHE A 39 5.00 5.25 -21.73
N VAL A 40 5.11 6.22 -20.84
CA VAL A 40 6.24 6.38 -19.91
C VAL A 40 5.70 6.40 -18.49
N VAL A 41 6.19 5.47 -17.66
CA VAL A 41 5.81 5.33 -16.25
C VAL A 41 7.08 5.43 -15.41
N ASN A 42 7.08 6.32 -14.41
CA ASN A 42 8.22 6.55 -13.52
C ASN A 42 9.55 6.83 -14.26
N GLY A 43 9.50 7.61 -15.35
CA GLY A 43 10.68 7.95 -16.15
C GLY A 43 11.26 6.78 -16.95
N THR A 44 10.54 5.65 -17.03
CA THR A 44 10.92 4.47 -17.81
C THR A 44 9.81 4.12 -18.82
N PRO A 45 10.14 3.58 -20.00
CA PRO A 45 9.12 3.13 -20.95
C PRO A 45 8.25 2.05 -20.31
N ALA A 46 6.94 2.08 -20.56
CA ALA A 46 6.03 1.04 -20.09
C ALA A 46 6.50 -0.34 -20.59
N SER A 47 6.41 -1.36 -19.74
CA SER A 47 6.93 -2.71 -20.03
C SER A 47 6.26 -3.40 -21.22
N ASN A 48 5.08 -2.93 -21.61
CA ASN A 48 4.28 -3.39 -22.74
C ASN A 48 4.29 -2.41 -23.93
N LEU A 49 5.20 -1.42 -23.95
CA LEU A 49 5.31 -0.48 -25.06
C LEU A 49 5.91 -1.18 -26.28
N ALA A 50 5.11 -1.33 -27.34
CA ALA A 50 5.55 -1.81 -28.64
C ALA A 50 5.12 -0.81 -29.72
N ILE A 51 6.07 -0.34 -30.52
CA ILE A 51 5.81 0.50 -31.69
C ILE A 51 5.80 -0.43 -32.90
N ILE A 52 4.63 -0.57 -33.52
CA ILE A 52 4.40 -1.50 -34.61
C ILE A 52 4.26 -0.70 -35.90
N VAL A 53 5.09 -1.00 -36.89
CA VAL A 53 4.98 -0.47 -38.24
C VAL A 53 4.63 -1.63 -39.17
N GLY A 54 3.63 -1.44 -40.02
CA GLY A 54 3.21 -2.47 -40.97
C GLY A 54 4.19 -2.64 -42.12
N ASP A 55 4.23 -3.84 -42.70
CA ASP A 55 5.07 -4.15 -43.89
C ASP A 55 4.67 -3.32 -45.13
N ALA A 56 3.41 -2.89 -45.19
CA ALA A 56 2.89 -2.02 -46.24
C ALA A 56 2.84 -0.53 -45.83
N ALA A 57 3.50 -0.13 -44.75
CA ALA A 57 3.53 1.26 -44.31
C ALA A 57 4.36 2.12 -45.29
N ASP A 58 3.89 3.33 -45.55
CA ASP A 58 4.65 4.26 -46.40
C ASP A 58 5.94 4.68 -45.71
N GLY A 59 6.95 5.06 -46.48
CA GLY A 59 8.24 5.50 -45.92
C GLY A 59 8.10 6.67 -44.94
N SER A 60 7.05 7.50 -45.08
CA SER A 60 6.71 8.56 -44.13
C SER A 60 6.24 8.05 -42.77
N ASP A 61 5.53 6.92 -42.71
CA ASP A 61 5.02 6.35 -41.46
C ASP A 61 6.12 5.69 -40.65
N VAL A 62 7.10 5.09 -41.34
CA VAL A 62 8.34 4.56 -40.73
C VAL A 62 9.13 5.70 -40.07
N VAL A 63 9.26 6.85 -40.75
CA VAL A 63 9.94 8.02 -40.19
C VAL A 63 9.15 8.63 -39.03
N GLY A 64 7.83 8.73 -39.15
CA GLY A 64 6.97 9.22 -38.06
C GLY A 64 7.03 8.32 -36.82
N ALA A 65 7.13 7.00 -36.99
CA ALA A 65 7.33 6.08 -35.88
C ALA A 65 8.69 6.30 -35.18
N ILE A 66 9.75 6.63 -35.93
CA ILE A 66 11.05 6.98 -35.36
C ILE A 66 10.95 8.27 -34.55
N ASP A 67 10.27 9.30 -35.05
CA ASP A 67 10.10 10.58 -34.34
C ASP A 67 9.33 10.40 -33.02
N VAL A 68 8.25 9.62 -33.03
CA VAL A 68 7.49 9.28 -31.82
C VAL A 68 8.36 8.50 -30.83
N THR A 69 9.18 7.56 -31.33
CA THR A 69 10.10 6.79 -30.48
C THR A 69 11.13 7.71 -29.83
N GLN A 70 11.75 8.61 -30.60
CA GLN A 70 12.74 9.55 -30.09
C GLN A 70 12.14 10.51 -29.07
N TRP A 71 10.92 11.00 -29.32
CA TRP A 71 10.21 11.84 -28.37
C TRP A 71 9.90 11.08 -27.07
N LEU A 72 9.37 9.85 -27.14
CA LEU A 72 9.12 9.02 -25.96
C LEU A 72 10.41 8.71 -25.18
N GLN A 73 11.53 8.47 -25.87
CA GLN A 73 12.84 8.27 -25.24
C GLN A 73 13.32 9.52 -24.51
N GLN A 74 13.07 10.72 -25.04
CA GLN A 74 13.41 11.98 -24.37
C GLN A 74 12.55 12.23 -23.12
N GLN A 75 11.29 11.77 -23.14
CA GLN A 75 10.38 11.85 -22.00
C GLN A 75 10.67 10.77 -20.93
N ALA A 76 11.21 9.62 -21.33
CA ALA A 76 11.68 8.55 -20.44
C ALA A 76 13.02 8.91 -19.79
N LYS A 77 13.06 10.04 -19.09
CA LYS A 77 14.19 10.48 -18.30
C LYS A 77 13.91 10.23 -16.83
N VAL A 78 14.77 9.44 -16.19
CA VAL A 78 14.86 9.41 -14.73
C VAL A 78 15.64 10.65 -14.31
N THR A 79 15.01 11.54 -13.56
CA THR A 79 15.71 12.68 -12.94
C THR A 79 16.61 12.13 -11.84
N VAL A 80 17.90 11.97 -12.15
CA VAL A 80 18.93 11.82 -11.13
C VAL A 80 19.34 13.21 -10.65
N ALA A 81 19.56 13.36 -9.34
CA ALA A 81 19.97 14.63 -8.75
C ALA A 81 21.24 15.15 -9.44
N ALA A 82 21.28 16.46 -9.68
CA ALA A 82 22.47 17.12 -10.23
C ALA A 82 23.65 16.98 -9.24
N PRO A 83 24.89 16.82 -9.72
CA PRO A 83 26.06 16.74 -8.84
C PRO A 83 26.17 18.03 -8.01
N GLY A 84 26.03 17.94 -6.69
CA GLY A 84 26.23 19.07 -5.77
C GLY A 84 24.97 19.61 -5.07
N ALA A 85 23.78 19.07 -5.34
CA ALA A 85 22.62 19.24 -4.45
C ALA A 85 22.54 18.01 -3.53
N PRO A 86 22.11 18.16 -2.24
CA PRO A 86 21.85 16.99 -1.41
C PRO A 86 20.89 16.09 -2.18
N SER A 87 21.29 14.84 -2.37
CA SER A 87 20.53 13.84 -3.11
C SER A 87 19.18 13.65 -2.41
N GLN A 88 18.19 14.43 -2.80
CA GLN A 88 16.82 14.19 -2.39
C GLN A 88 16.42 12.87 -3.05
N LEU A 89 16.42 11.82 -2.23
CA LEU A 89 15.93 10.51 -2.60
C LEU A 89 14.50 10.70 -3.12
N VAL A 90 14.30 10.57 -4.43
CA VAL A 90 12.96 10.57 -5.02
C VAL A 90 12.36 9.21 -4.70
N VAL A 91 11.73 9.11 -3.54
CA VAL A 91 10.89 7.97 -3.18
C VAL A 91 9.58 8.13 -3.93
N THR A 92 9.29 7.20 -4.84
CA THR A 92 7.98 7.15 -5.51
C THR A 92 6.97 6.49 -4.58
N GLY A 93 5.93 7.21 -4.19
CA GLY A 93 4.87 6.73 -3.31
C GLY A 93 4.52 7.75 -2.23
N ASP A 94 3.74 7.31 -1.25
CA ASP A 94 3.48 8.05 -0.02
C ASP A 94 4.73 7.96 0.89
N ALA A 95 5.40 9.08 1.09
CA ALA A 95 6.68 9.13 1.77
C ALA A 95 6.80 10.45 2.55
N VAL A 96 7.40 10.34 3.73
CA VAL A 96 7.64 11.47 4.63
C VAL A 96 9.12 11.54 5.00
N GLU A 97 9.66 12.75 5.06
CA GLU A 97 11.00 12.99 5.56
C GLU A 97 11.05 12.87 7.10
N ILE A 98 12.03 12.12 7.60
CA ILE A 98 12.34 12.08 9.02
C ILE A 98 13.34 13.20 9.31
N GLY A 99 12.80 14.36 9.64
CA GLY A 99 13.52 15.59 9.91
C GLY A 99 12.58 16.79 9.90
N SER A 100 12.99 17.86 10.55
CA SER A 100 12.33 19.17 10.50
C SER A 100 13.37 20.25 10.14
N PRO A 101 12.96 21.45 9.71
CA PRO A 101 13.90 22.52 9.40
C PRO A 101 14.80 22.94 10.59
N SER A 102 14.38 22.63 11.82
CA SER A 102 15.12 22.92 13.05
C SER A 102 15.89 21.73 13.62
N ASP A 103 15.58 20.52 13.18
CA ASP A 103 16.09 19.27 13.76
C ASP A 103 16.23 18.22 12.67
N LEU A 104 17.46 17.95 12.25
CA LEU A 104 17.79 17.02 11.18
C LEU A 104 18.25 15.71 11.80
N LEU A 105 17.91 14.58 11.18
CA LEU A 105 18.37 13.29 11.67
C LEU A 105 19.90 13.16 11.57
N GLU A 106 20.53 12.99 12.72
CA GLU A 106 21.98 12.91 12.84
C GLU A 106 22.50 11.46 12.98
N ILE A 107 23.81 11.28 12.77
CA ILE A 107 24.43 9.96 12.91
C ILE A 107 24.38 9.53 14.38
N ASN A 108 23.97 8.29 14.61
CA ASN A 108 23.70 7.68 15.92
C ASN A 108 22.54 8.29 16.71
N GLU A 109 21.74 9.15 16.10
CA GLU A 109 20.51 9.63 16.69
C GLU A 109 19.34 8.69 16.37
N ASN A 110 18.41 8.54 17.33
CA ASN A 110 17.22 7.71 17.18
C ASN A 110 16.10 8.46 16.42
N LEU A 111 15.42 7.76 15.51
CA LEU A 111 14.31 8.32 14.73
C LEU A 111 13.22 8.93 15.62
N GLY A 112 12.88 8.26 16.72
CA GLY A 112 11.82 8.71 17.64
C GLY A 112 12.15 10.00 18.40
N ASN A 113 13.43 10.40 18.47
CA ASN A 113 13.82 11.68 19.09
C ASN A 113 13.60 12.86 18.15
N VAL A 114 13.86 12.66 16.85
CA VAL A 114 13.65 13.67 15.81
C VAL A 114 12.18 13.78 15.45
N ARG A 115 11.50 12.63 15.32
CA ARG A 115 10.11 12.56 14.89
C ARG A 115 9.40 11.40 15.58
N GLU A 116 8.62 11.73 16.60
CA GLU A 116 7.93 10.73 17.42
C GLU A 116 6.69 10.15 16.73
N THR A 117 5.89 10.98 16.05
CA THR A 117 4.59 10.56 15.50
C THR A 117 4.40 11.05 14.06
N LEU A 118 3.82 10.19 13.23
CA LEU A 118 3.29 10.51 11.89
C LEU A 118 1.77 10.44 11.90
N THR A 119 1.16 11.36 11.18
CA THR A 119 -0.30 11.54 11.12
C THR A 119 -0.78 11.55 9.66
N GLU A 120 -2.09 11.72 9.46
CA GLU A 120 -2.69 11.90 8.14
C GLU A 120 -2.17 13.10 7.33
N VAL A 121 -1.56 14.09 7.98
CA VAL A 121 -0.95 15.25 7.30
C VAL A 121 0.35 14.85 6.60
N ASP A 122 0.98 13.78 7.10
CA ASP A 122 2.31 13.34 6.69
C ASP A 122 2.27 12.21 5.67
N LEU A 123 1.30 11.30 5.84
CA LEU A 123 1.13 10.12 5.01
C LEU A 123 -0.35 9.96 4.66
N ASP A 124 -0.64 9.91 3.36
CA ASP A 124 -1.98 9.66 2.81
C ASP A 124 -2.55 8.31 3.30
N MET A 125 -1.68 7.32 3.49
CA MET A 125 -1.99 6.02 4.08
C MET A 125 -2.62 6.10 5.48
N LEU A 126 -2.30 7.14 6.24
CA LEU A 126 -2.73 7.32 7.63
C LEU A 126 -3.99 8.18 7.76
N LYS A 127 -4.66 8.50 6.64
CA LYS A 127 -5.92 9.24 6.70
C LYS A 127 -6.92 8.60 7.64
N GLY A 128 -7.48 9.43 8.51
CA GLY A 128 -8.62 9.06 9.31
C GLY A 128 -9.86 8.84 8.46
N GLY A 129 -10.93 8.43 9.11
CA GLY A 129 -12.21 8.25 8.47
C GLY A 129 -13.34 8.28 9.47
N GLN A 130 -14.54 8.00 8.98
CA GLN A 130 -15.73 7.88 9.81
C GLN A 130 -16.23 6.45 9.73
N ILE A 131 -16.52 5.85 10.89
CA ILE A 131 -17.26 4.60 10.99
C ILE A 131 -18.69 4.95 11.44
N VAL A 132 -19.66 4.38 10.73
CA VAL A 132 -21.08 4.54 11.01
C VAL A 132 -21.60 3.17 11.41
N THR A 133 -22.43 3.12 12.44
CA THR A 133 -23.10 1.91 12.90
C THR A 133 -24.59 2.14 12.98
N ASP A 134 -25.35 1.08 13.16
CA ASP A 134 -26.79 1.13 13.42
C ASP A 134 -27.20 1.92 14.68
N LYS A 135 -26.24 2.33 15.53
CA LYS A 135 -26.50 3.01 16.82
C LYS A 135 -25.78 4.33 16.98
N GLY A 136 -24.73 4.58 16.23
CA GLY A 136 -23.93 5.79 16.35
C GLY A 136 -22.96 5.94 15.19
N SER A 137 -22.23 7.04 15.18
CA SER A 137 -21.14 7.26 14.24
C SER A 137 -20.00 7.90 15.01
N THR A 138 -18.78 7.54 14.68
CA THR A 138 -17.59 8.18 15.24
C THR A 138 -16.52 8.33 14.18
N GLU A 139 -15.63 9.28 14.40
CA GLU A 139 -14.42 9.43 13.61
C GLU A 139 -13.32 8.52 14.18
N PHE A 140 -12.39 8.12 13.33
CA PHE A 140 -11.22 7.38 13.74
C PHE A 140 -9.97 7.99 13.12
N ASN A 141 -8.89 7.97 13.89
CA ASN A 141 -7.59 8.53 13.53
C ASN A 141 -6.53 7.43 13.52
N GLN A 142 -5.54 7.57 12.66
CA GLN A 142 -4.42 6.62 12.55
C GLN A 142 -3.10 7.33 12.78
N TYR A 143 -2.19 6.65 13.48
CA TYR A 143 -0.87 7.16 13.80
C TYR A 143 0.20 6.09 13.59
N ILE A 144 1.38 6.52 13.18
CA ILE A 144 2.60 5.73 13.34
C ILE A 144 3.45 6.42 14.42
N ARG A 145 3.79 5.69 15.48
CA ARG A 145 4.64 6.18 16.56
C ARG A 145 5.99 5.48 16.53
N PHE A 146 7.07 6.24 16.61
CA PHE A 146 8.44 5.73 16.73
C PHE A 146 8.86 5.74 18.20
N PRO A 147 9.20 4.58 18.79
CA PRO A 147 9.82 4.56 20.11
C PRO A 147 11.09 5.40 20.16
N SER A 148 11.35 6.08 21.28
CA SER A 148 12.53 6.96 21.44
C SER A 148 13.88 6.25 21.31
N ASN A 149 13.91 4.92 21.38
CA ASN A 149 15.11 4.09 21.25
C ASN A 149 15.11 3.21 19.99
N THR A 150 14.28 3.53 18.99
CA THR A 150 14.28 2.81 17.71
C THR A 150 15.08 3.52 16.65
N GLY A 151 15.58 2.76 15.67
CA GLY A 151 16.17 3.20 14.39
C GLY A 151 17.22 4.29 14.51
N ASN A 152 18.48 4.01 14.20
CA ASN A 152 19.50 5.06 14.13
C ASN A 152 20.32 4.96 12.85
N VAL A 153 20.78 6.10 12.35
CA VAL A 153 21.67 6.11 11.17
C VAL A 153 23.09 5.82 11.64
N THR A 154 23.68 4.72 11.18
CA THR A 154 25.07 4.36 11.47
C THR A 154 25.90 4.42 10.18
N PHE A 155 27.20 4.70 10.33
CA PHE A 155 28.15 4.55 9.24
C PHE A 155 28.82 3.19 9.37
N ASP A 156 28.48 2.27 8.48
CA ASP A 156 28.90 0.87 8.58
C ASP A 156 29.11 0.24 7.19
N GLN A 157 29.49 -1.02 7.17
CA GLN A 157 29.67 -1.84 5.98
C GLN A 157 28.53 -2.87 5.88
N ASP A 158 27.88 -2.97 4.72
CA ASP A 158 26.87 -3.99 4.47
C ASP A 158 27.47 -5.36 4.09
N GLU A 159 26.60 -6.38 3.97
CA GLU A 159 26.98 -7.76 3.60
C GLU A 159 27.67 -7.90 2.23
N ARG A 160 27.73 -6.82 1.43
CA ARG A 160 28.36 -6.78 0.11
C ARG A 160 29.64 -5.94 0.12
N ASP A 161 30.21 -5.73 1.30
CA ASP A 161 31.40 -4.93 1.54
C ASP A 161 31.26 -3.44 1.14
N ARG A 162 30.03 -2.92 1.01
CA ARG A 162 29.81 -1.51 0.68
C ARG A 162 29.76 -0.69 1.96
N VAL A 163 30.59 0.34 2.03
CA VAL A 163 30.63 1.28 3.16
C VAL A 163 29.73 2.47 2.88
N GLY A 164 28.88 2.82 3.83
CA GLY A 164 27.93 3.91 3.68
C GLY A 164 27.17 4.24 4.96
N HIS A 165 26.17 5.11 4.83
CA HIS A 165 25.22 5.40 5.90
C HIS A 165 24.02 4.48 5.76
N TYR A 166 23.67 3.80 6.85
CA TYR A 166 22.57 2.84 6.88
C TYR A 166 21.65 3.17 8.05
N LEU A 167 20.34 3.06 7.81
CA LEU A 167 19.37 3.04 8.90
C LEU A 167 19.41 1.65 9.54
N HIS A 168 19.86 1.59 10.78
CA HIS A 168 20.05 0.37 11.54
C HIS A 168 19.01 0.25 12.64
N TYR A 169 18.50 -0.97 12.83
CA TYR A 169 17.62 -1.32 13.95
C TYR A 169 18.30 -2.43 14.74
N HIS A 170 18.32 -2.30 16.07
CA HIS A 170 18.81 -3.38 16.91
C HIS A 170 17.92 -4.61 16.80
N ASP A 171 18.53 -5.79 16.95
CA ASP A 171 17.78 -7.04 17.02
C ASP A 171 16.70 -6.96 18.09
N SER A 172 15.49 -7.38 17.73
CA SER A 172 14.29 -7.34 18.60
C SER A 172 13.83 -5.94 19.00
N ALA A 173 14.35 -4.86 18.42
CA ALA A 173 13.81 -3.52 18.61
C ALA A 173 12.49 -3.36 17.84
N GLN A 174 11.51 -2.72 18.47
CA GLN A 174 10.27 -2.34 17.81
C GLN A 174 10.55 -1.22 16.81
N LEU A 175 10.29 -1.45 15.52
CA LEU A 175 10.55 -0.45 14.47
C LEU A 175 9.62 0.77 14.63
N PHE A 176 8.33 0.51 14.77
CA PHE A 176 7.30 1.50 15.02
C PHE A 176 6.06 0.83 15.62
N GLN A 177 5.15 1.63 16.15
CA GLN A 177 3.80 1.22 16.53
C GLN A 177 2.81 1.85 15.56
N TRP A 178 1.90 1.06 15.01
CA TRP A 178 0.71 1.60 14.37
C TRP A 178 -0.42 1.62 15.39
N GLU A 179 -1.14 2.73 15.44
CA GLU A 179 -2.22 2.98 16.39
C GLU A 179 -3.45 3.45 15.62
N LEU A 180 -4.58 2.80 15.89
CA LEU A 180 -5.90 3.18 15.42
C LEU A 180 -6.71 3.65 16.64
N GLU A 181 -7.13 4.89 16.62
CA GLU A 181 -7.89 5.54 17.68
C GLU A 181 -9.31 5.81 17.19
N PHE A 182 -10.31 5.42 17.97
CA PHE A 182 -11.71 5.78 17.72
C PHE A 182 -12.10 6.92 18.65
N GLU A 183 -12.72 7.97 18.11
CA GLU A 183 -13.30 9.03 18.92
C GLU A 183 -14.53 8.53 19.69
N GLU A 184 -15.03 9.35 20.62
CA GLU A 184 -16.26 9.05 21.34
C GLU A 184 -17.47 9.09 20.41
N GLY A 185 -18.31 8.06 20.43
CA GLY A 185 -19.54 8.02 19.65
C GLY A 185 -19.95 6.63 19.17
N LEU A 186 -19.00 5.69 19.17
CA LEU A 186 -19.27 4.32 18.77
C LEU A 186 -20.17 3.62 19.80
N GLN A 187 -21.35 3.17 19.34
CA GLN A 187 -22.31 2.46 20.17
C GLN A 187 -22.65 1.12 19.53
N SER A 188 -22.85 0.11 20.36
CA SER A 188 -23.38 -1.18 19.94
C SER A 188 -24.23 -1.82 21.03
N ARG A 189 -25.28 -2.51 20.60
CA ARG A 189 -26.06 -3.41 21.44
C ARG A 189 -25.18 -4.56 21.88
N TRP A 190 -25.05 -4.68 23.20
CA TRP A 190 -24.38 -5.83 23.79
C TRP A 190 -25.34 -7.03 23.85
N ASN A 191 -24.96 -8.11 23.17
CA ASN A 191 -25.62 -9.41 23.34
C ASN A 191 -24.90 -10.27 24.40
N THR A 192 -25.43 -10.31 25.62
CA THR A 192 -24.95 -11.15 26.73
C THR A 192 -25.45 -12.60 26.67
N ALA A 193 -26.40 -12.92 25.80
CA ALA A 193 -27.13 -14.20 25.81
C ALA A 193 -26.45 -15.34 25.05
N GLY A 194 -25.24 -15.14 24.49
CA GLY A 194 -24.55 -16.20 23.75
C GLY A 194 -23.04 -16.06 23.74
N ASN A 195 -22.52 -14.95 23.23
CA ASN A 195 -21.11 -14.85 22.82
C ASN A 195 -20.41 -13.52 23.19
N ASN A 196 -21.03 -12.65 24.03
CA ASN A 196 -20.50 -11.31 24.35
C ASN A 196 -20.16 -10.45 23.11
N LYS A 197 -20.99 -10.55 22.07
CA LYS A 197 -20.80 -9.85 20.80
C LYS A 197 -21.35 -8.43 20.82
N LEU A 198 -20.67 -7.55 20.09
CA LEU A 198 -21.07 -6.19 19.75
C LEU A 198 -21.62 -6.21 18.32
N ARG A 199 -22.90 -6.58 18.19
CA ARG A 199 -23.52 -6.90 16.89
C ARG A 199 -23.59 -5.72 15.94
N ASP A 200 -23.66 -4.50 16.45
CA ASP A 200 -23.79 -3.31 15.61
C ASP A 200 -22.40 -2.83 15.11
N LEU A 201 -21.31 -3.53 15.46
CA LEU A 201 -19.98 -3.28 14.89
C LEU A 201 -19.60 -4.29 13.79
N GLU A 202 -20.33 -5.40 13.69
CA GLU A 202 -20.12 -6.40 12.65
C GLU A 202 -20.62 -5.85 11.31
N ASP A 203 -19.96 -6.23 10.20
CA ASP A 203 -20.25 -5.80 8.82
C ASP A 203 -19.96 -4.33 8.50
N GLU A 204 -19.30 -3.59 9.39
CA GLU A 204 -18.93 -2.19 9.14
C GLU A 204 -17.60 -2.05 8.40
N ASP A 205 -17.56 -1.13 7.44
CA ASP A 205 -16.39 -0.79 6.64
C ASP A 205 -15.47 0.18 7.40
N ILE A 206 -14.16 -0.10 7.39
CA ILE A 206 -13.12 0.77 7.94
C ILE A 206 -11.91 0.81 7.01
N THR A 207 -11.31 1.99 6.84
CA THR A 207 -10.06 2.12 6.08
C THR A 207 -8.89 2.10 7.03
N MET A 208 -7.98 1.13 6.88
CA MET A 208 -6.75 1.03 7.65
C MET A 208 -5.57 0.99 6.69
N LEU A 209 -4.54 1.82 6.95
CA LEU A 209 -3.34 1.91 6.10
C LEU A 209 -3.67 2.08 4.61
N GLY A 210 -4.64 2.94 4.29
CA GLY A 210 -5.08 3.20 2.91
C GLY A 210 -5.83 2.04 2.22
N GLN A 211 -6.16 0.96 2.94
CA GLN A 211 -6.91 -0.17 2.41
C GLN A 211 -8.26 -0.35 3.13
N PRO A 212 -9.33 -0.76 2.43
CA PRO A 212 -10.60 -1.07 3.07
C PRO A 212 -10.55 -2.43 3.77
N PHE A 213 -11.16 -2.50 4.94
CA PHE A 213 -11.37 -3.68 5.75
C PHE A 213 -12.83 -3.71 6.22
N VAL A 214 -13.33 -4.91 6.49
CA VAL A 214 -14.65 -5.12 7.10
C VAL A 214 -14.48 -5.75 8.46
N ILE A 215 -15.24 -5.28 9.44
CA ILE A 215 -15.29 -5.91 10.76
C ILE A 215 -16.12 -7.19 10.68
N VAL A 216 -15.52 -8.35 10.94
CA VAL A 216 -16.21 -9.65 10.85
C VAL A 216 -16.72 -10.11 12.22
N ASP A 217 -15.93 -9.86 13.26
CA ASP A 217 -16.31 -10.21 14.62
C ASP A 217 -15.90 -9.11 15.57
N ALA A 218 -16.80 -8.75 16.49
CA ALA A 218 -16.51 -7.83 17.57
C ALA A 218 -16.99 -8.45 18.88
N THR A 219 -16.04 -8.91 19.70
CA THR A 219 -16.33 -9.67 20.91
C THR A 219 -15.69 -9.02 22.13
N VAL A 220 -16.46 -8.86 23.21
CA VAL A 220 -15.95 -8.40 24.50
C VAL A 220 -15.36 -9.58 25.27
N LYS A 221 -14.06 -9.52 25.58
CA LYS A 221 -13.36 -10.52 26.41
C LYS A 221 -13.37 -10.07 27.86
N ASN A 222 -14.05 -10.84 28.71
CA ASN A 222 -14.06 -10.59 30.14
C ASN A 222 -12.76 -11.16 30.74
N ILE A 223 -11.82 -10.30 31.16
CA ILE A 223 -10.62 -10.71 31.90
C ILE A 223 -11.09 -11.21 33.27
N THR A 224 -11.20 -12.53 33.42
CA THR A 224 -11.41 -13.28 34.66
C THR A 224 -12.23 -12.57 35.75
N GLY A 225 -13.55 -12.61 35.63
CA GLY A 225 -14.45 -12.18 36.70
C GLY A 225 -15.85 -11.92 36.17
N LYS A 226 -16.84 -12.65 36.67
CA LYS A 226 -18.26 -12.46 36.29
C LYS A 226 -18.64 -10.98 36.43
N ASN A 227 -19.23 -10.44 35.36
CA ASN A 227 -19.79 -9.09 35.20
C ASN A 227 -18.79 -8.03 34.69
N CYS A 228 -18.76 -7.83 33.37
CA CYS A 228 -18.32 -6.57 32.76
C CYS A 228 -19.39 -5.49 33.03
N THR A 229 -19.62 -5.15 34.30
CA THR A 229 -20.40 -3.97 34.65
C THR A 229 -19.50 -2.76 34.48
N SER A 230 -19.69 -2.04 33.36
CA SER A 230 -19.36 -0.62 33.16
C SER A 230 -17.95 -0.20 33.58
N ASN A 231 -17.09 0.01 32.56
CA ASN A 231 -15.70 0.50 32.59
C ASN A 231 -14.62 -0.56 32.67
N GLY A 232 -14.06 -0.97 31.52
CA GLY A 232 -12.71 -1.54 31.45
C GLY A 232 -12.55 -3.01 31.04
N GLY A 233 -13.55 -3.63 30.40
CA GLY A 233 -13.34 -4.93 29.75
C GLY A 233 -12.49 -4.79 28.49
N SER A 234 -11.54 -5.69 28.25
CA SER A 234 -10.85 -5.74 26.96
C SER A 234 -11.82 -6.23 25.89
N PHE A 235 -11.79 -5.63 24.70
CA PHE A 235 -12.55 -6.10 23.54
C PHE A 235 -11.57 -6.56 22.46
N THR A 236 -12.04 -7.46 21.59
CA THR A 236 -11.30 -7.93 20.42
C THR A 236 -12.17 -7.66 19.21
N ILE A 237 -11.58 -7.03 18.19
CA ILE A 237 -12.19 -6.83 16.88
C ILE A 237 -11.35 -7.63 15.88
N ASP A 238 -12.00 -8.49 15.12
CA ASP A 238 -11.41 -9.24 14.03
C ASP A 238 -11.81 -8.59 12.71
N PHE A 239 -10.80 -8.28 11.90
CA PHE A 239 -10.96 -7.63 10.60
C PHE A 239 -10.69 -8.62 9.48
N ILE A 240 -11.41 -8.48 8.37
CA ILE A 240 -11.03 -9.11 7.10
C ILE A 240 -10.62 -8.01 6.12
N GLY A 241 -9.41 -8.16 5.58
CA GLY A 241 -8.80 -7.21 4.66
C GLY A 241 -8.49 -7.82 3.31
N GLY A 242 -8.29 -6.94 2.34
CA GLY A 242 -8.03 -7.28 0.95
C GLY A 242 -9.15 -6.78 0.05
N ALA A 243 -8.96 -6.89 -1.26
CA ALA A 243 -10.04 -6.62 -2.21
C ALA A 243 -11.19 -7.61 -1.95
N VAL A 244 -12.14 -7.22 -1.09
CA VAL A 244 -13.48 -7.80 -1.02
C VAL A 244 -14.21 -7.38 -2.29
N SER A 245 -13.75 -7.90 -3.43
CA SER A 245 -14.64 -8.18 -4.53
C SER A 245 -15.53 -9.30 -4.01
N ALA A 246 -16.62 -8.93 -3.34
CA ALA A 246 -17.76 -9.79 -3.17
C ALA A 246 -18.24 -10.16 -4.58
N VAL A 247 -17.65 -11.20 -5.17
CA VAL A 247 -18.21 -11.89 -6.34
C VAL A 247 -19.39 -12.69 -5.80
N LEU A 248 -20.50 -12.00 -5.61
CA LEU A 248 -21.83 -12.57 -5.65
C LEU A 248 -22.42 -12.19 -7.01
N GLY A 249 -22.05 -12.99 -8.00
CA GLY A 249 -22.67 -13.09 -9.32
C GLY A 249 -22.79 -14.56 -9.68
#